data_AF-F9HCP0-F1
#
_entry.id   AF-F9HCP0-F1
#
_cell.length_a   1.000
_cell.length_b   1.000
_cell.length_c   1.000
_cell.angle_alpha   90.00
_cell.angle_beta   90.00
_cell.angle_gamma   90.00
#
_symmetry.space_group_name_H-M   'P 1'
#
loop_
_entity.id
_entity.type
_entity.pdbx_description
1 polymer ?
#
loop_
_entity_poly.entity_id
_entity_poly.type
_entity_poly.pdbx_seq_one_letter_code
_entity_poly.pdbx_strand_id
1 'polypeptide(L)'
;MSTIKNRLKILRTKEGITQDELAQIINKELKENEKPISKMVISNWENNKHTIKPDKAQLLANHFGVSVARLLGYENNFIESVKNLSQKDGSDEAFFKAFRAYYELKIADGKENLLTLKDEDFLSKYREEILKSLIPNFNELSNREIKKYLSDDRIINEADQKLNDFLFTLGTLNPQETQLLVDFISLSPKDKQIVLNLLKSLSDK
;
A
#
# COMPACT_ATOMS: atom_id res chain seq x y z
N MET A 1 12.55 -23.79 -11.32
CA MET A 1 12.11 -22.79 -10.34
C MET A 1 12.32 -21.41 -10.95
N SER A 2 11.27 -20.62 -11.15
CA SER A 2 11.43 -19.24 -11.61
C SER A 2 11.95 -18.42 -10.44
N THR A 3 13.25 -18.12 -10.42
CA THR A 3 13.83 -17.20 -9.44
C THR A 3 13.21 -15.83 -9.68
N ILE A 4 12.36 -15.37 -8.75
CA ILE A 4 11.83 -14.02 -8.76
C ILE A 4 13.02 -13.07 -8.67
N LYS A 5 13.24 -12.30 -9.73
CA LYS A 5 14.36 -11.36 -9.81
C LYS A 5 13.95 -10.07 -9.11
N ASN A 6 14.65 -9.69 -8.05
CA ASN A 6 14.43 -8.39 -7.42
C ASN A 6 14.69 -7.23 -8.41
N ARG A 7 14.15 -6.06 -8.09
CA ARG A 7 14.20 -4.86 -8.94
C ARG A 7 15.31 -3.88 -8.55
N LEU A 8 16.19 -4.24 -7.60
CA LEU A 8 17.25 -3.36 -7.08
C LEU A 8 18.09 -2.74 -8.21
N LYS A 9 18.53 -3.57 -9.16
CA LYS A 9 19.34 -3.10 -10.28
C LYS A 9 18.60 -2.09 -11.14
N ILE A 10 17.32 -2.36 -11.43
CA ILE A 10 16.46 -1.51 -12.25
C ILE A 10 16.28 -0.15 -11.57
N LEU A 11 15.93 -0.16 -10.28
CA LEU A 11 15.72 1.05 -9.48
C LEU A 11 16.99 1.90 -9.42
N ARG A 12 18.12 1.28 -9.07
CA ARG A 12 19.43 1.95 -9.04
C ARG A 12 19.80 2.58 -10.39
N THR A 13 19.67 1.82 -11.48
CA THR A 13 20.02 2.34 -12.82
C THR A 13 19.09 3.45 -13.28
N LYS A 14 17.83 3.46 -12.84
CA LYS A 14 16.86 4.51 -13.17
C LYS A 14 17.24 5.85 -12.51
N GLU A 15 17.81 5.81 -11.32
CA GLU A 15 18.36 6.99 -10.65
C GLU A 15 19.75 7.41 -11.16
N GLY A 16 20.37 6.61 -12.02
CA GLY A 16 21.68 6.92 -12.61
C GLY A 16 22.87 6.75 -11.66
N ILE A 17 22.69 6.12 -10.50
CA ILE A 17 23.76 5.94 -9.50
C ILE A 17 24.49 4.59 -9.67
N THR A 18 25.75 4.55 -9.28
CA THR A 18 26.59 3.35 -9.26
C THR A 18 26.29 2.47 -8.04
N GLN A 19 26.75 1.21 -8.08
CA GLN A 19 26.62 0.29 -6.94
C GLN A 19 27.38 0.79 -5.70
N ASP A 20 28.48 1.52 -5.91
CA ASP A 20 29.28 2.09 -4.83
C ASP A 20 28.56 3.27 -4.18
N GLU A 21 28.01 4.19 -4.99
CA GLU A 21 27.19 5.31 -4.50
C GLU A 21 25.97 4.81 -3.72
N LEU A 22 25.26 3.79 -4.22
CA LEU A 22 24.15 3.20 -3.49
C LEU A 22 24.61 2.61 -2.14
N ALA A 23 25.74 1.92 -2.11
CA ALA A 23 26.29 1.38 -0.86
C ALA A 23 26.60 2.52 0.14
N GLN A 24 27.20 3.61 -0.34
CA GLN A 24 27.50 4.79 0.48
C GLN A 24 26.23 5.46 1.02
N ILE A 25 25.18 5.58 0.20
CA ILE A 25 23.90 6.16 0.61
C ILE A 25 23.28 5.32 1.72
N ILE A 26 23.12 4.01 1.51
CA ILE A 26 22.48 3.14 2.49
C ILE A 26 23.30 3.05 3.78
N ASN A 27 24.63 3.12 3.70
CA ASN A 27 25.49 3.13 4.87
C ASN A 27 25.28 4.33 5.80
N LYS A 28 24.77 5.47 5.30
CA LYS A 28 24.47 6.65 6.13
C LYS A 28 23.25 6.43 7.04
N GLU A 29 22.38 5.51 6.66
CA GLU A 29 21.15 5.17 7.37
C GLU A 29 21.32 3.94 8.30
N LEU A 30 22.53 3.36 8.36
CA LEU A 30 22.81 2.22 9.23
C LEU A 30 23.00 2.66 10.68
N LYS A 31 22.58 1.81 11.62
CA LYS A 31 22.86 2.01 13.05
C LYS A 31 24.35 1.79 13.33
N GLU A 32 24.90 2.44 14.35
CA GLU A 32 26.33 2.43 14.70
C GLU A 32 26.94 1.02 14.86
N ASN A 33 26.12 0.03 15.22
CA ASN A 33 26.54 -1.36 15.44
C ASN A 33 26.36 -2.27 14.21
N GLU A 34 25.94 -1.75 13.07
CA GLU A 34 25.71 -2.55 11.86
C GLU A 34 26.92 -2.59 10.94
N LYS A 35 27.13 -3.75 10.30
CA LYS A 35 28.22 -3.93 9.34
C LYS A 35 27.96 -3.10 8.07
N PRO A 36 28.92 -2.29 7.60
CA PRO A 36 28.78 -1.55 6.35
C PRO A 36 28.55 -2.44 5.14
N ILE A 37 27.70 -1.97 4.24
CA ILE A 37 27.39 -2.55 2.95
C ILE A 37 28.47 -2.10 1.95
N SER A 38 29.02 -3.03 1.18
CA SER A 38 29.97 -2.71 0.10
C SER A 38 29.31 -2.78 -1.26
N LYS A 39 29.96 -2.20 -2.29
CA LYS A 39 29.53 -2.38 -3.70
C LYS A 39 29.34 -3.84 -4.10
N MET A 40 30.14 -4.76 -3.53
CA MET A 40 30.04 -6.19 -3.80
C MET A 40 28.74 -6.78 -3.24
N VAL A 41 28.31 -6.32 -2.05
CA VAL A 41 27.04 -6.73 -1.44
C VAL A 41 25.88 -6.28 -2.32
N ILE A 42 25.88 -5.02 -2.78
CA ILE A 42 24.88 -4.51 -3.73
C ILE A 42 24.85 -5.38 -5.00
N SER A 43 26.01 -5.66 -5.60
CA SER A 43 26.10 -6.52 -6.79
C SER A 43 25.55 -7.93 -6.54
N ASN A 44 25.85 -8.52 -5.39
CA ASN A 44 25.32 -9.84 -5.03
C ASN A 44 23.80 -9.83 -4.85
N TRP A 45 23.24 -8.76 -4.28
CA TRP A 45 21.79 -8.55 -4.17
C TRP A 45 21.15 -8.40 -5.55
N GLU A 46 21.67 -7.52 -6.40
CA GLU A 46 21.14 -7.30 -7.77
C GLU A 46 21.09 -8.58 -8.62
N ASN A 47 22.05 -9.48 -8.39
CA ASN A 47 22.16 -10.74 -9.11
C ASN A 47 21.51 -11.93 -8.37
N ASN A 48 20.78 -11.68 -7.27
CA ASN A 48 20.14 -12.70 -6.42
C ASN A 48 21.10 -13.79 -5.92
N LYS A 49 22.41 -13.49 -5.82
CA LYS A 49 23.40 -14.39 -5.22
C LYS A 49 23.23 -14.47 -3.70
N HIS A 50 22.72 -13.39 -3.11
CA HIS A 50 22.34 -13.33 -1.71
C HIS A 50 20.98 -12.68 -1.55
N THR A 51 20.20 -13.18 -0.59
CA THR A 51 18.92 -12.59 -0.19
C THR A 51 19.16 -11.25 0.50
N ILE A 52 18.33 -10.26 0.17
CA ILE A 52 18.29 -8.98 0.90
C ILE A 52 17.52 -9.23 2.19
N LYS A 53 18.16 -8.98 3.34
CA LYS A 53 17.50 -9.14 4.65
C LYS A 53 16.38 -8.09 4.81
N PRO A 54 15.34 -8.36 5.62
CA PRO A 54 14.18 -7.46 5.75
C PRO A 54 14.54 -6.02 6.14
N ASP A 55 15.47 -5.84 7.08
CA ASP A 55 15.97 -4.53 7.51
C ASP A 55 16.63 -3.76 6.35
N LYS A 56 17.43 -4.43 5.53
CA LYS A 56 18.09 -3.81 4.37
C LYS A 56 17.12 -3.58 3.21
N ALA A 57 16.14 -4.47 3.05
CA ALA A 57 15.08 -4.30 2.06
C ALA A 57 14.24 -3.06 2.37
N GLN A 58 13.93 -2.82 3.65
CA GLN A 58 13.22 -1.59 4.06
C GLN A 58 14.04 -0.33 3.79
N LEU A 59 15.34 -0.31 4.12
CA LEU A 59 16.21 0.84 3.84
C LEU A 59 16.29 1.16 2.34
N LEU A 60 16.46 0.13 1.51
CA LEU A 60 16.49 0.27 0.06
C LEU A 60 15.14 0.74 -0.48
N ALA A 61 14.04 0.18 0.02
CA ALA A 61 12.67 0.56 -0.36
C ALA A 61 12.40 2.04 -0.05
N ASN A 62 12.75 2.49 1.17
CA ASN A 62 12.64 3.88 1.59
C ASN A 62 13.48 4.81 0.70
N HIS A 63 14.73 4.42 0.39
CA HIS A 63 15.60 5.21 -0.47
C HIS A 63 15.02 5.42 -1.86
N PHE A 64 14.46 4.37 -2.48
CA PHE A 64 13.88 4.44 -3.83
C PHE A 64 12.42 4.92 -3.87
N GLY A 65 11.80 5.19 -2.71
CA GLY A 65 10.38 5.54 -2.62
C GLY A 65 9.46 4.47 -3.21
N VAL A 66 9.71 3.19 -2.92
CA VAL A 66 8.89 2.06 -3.37
C VAL A 66 8.59 1.12 -2.21
N SER A 67 7.53 0.32 -2.31
CA SER A 67 7.29 -0.73 -1.32
C SER A 67 8.37 -1.82 -1.35
N VAL A 68 8.60 -2.48 -0.21
CA VAL A 68 9.53 -3.62 -0.10
C VAL A 68 9.14 -4.73 -1.08
N ALA A 69 7.84 -4.95 -1.29
CA ALA A 69 7.36 -5.95 -2.24
C ALA A 69 7.76 -5.62 -3.69
N ARG A 70 7.65 -4.36 -4.08
CA ARG A 70 8.11 -3.86 -5.38
C ARG A 70 9.62 -4.01 -5.52
N LEU A 71 10.39 -3.59 -4.52
CA LEU A 71 11.85 -3.78 -4.49
C LEU A 71 12.24 -5.24 -4.72
N LEU A 72 11.58 -6.17 -4.02
CA LEU A 72 11.89 -7.59 -4.06
C LEU A 72 11.29 -8.32 -5.28
N GLY A 73 10.51 -7.62 -6.11
CA GLY A 73 9.98 -8.17 -7.38
C GLY A 73 8.69 -8.98 -7.22
N TYR A 74 7.96 -8.84 -6.10
CA TYR A 74 6.74 -9.60 -5.82
C TYR A 74 5.49 -9.05 -6.54
N GLU A 75 5.50 -7.82 -7.08
CA GLU A 75 4.35 -7.23 -7.79
C GLU A 75 3.99 -7.92 -9.11
N ASN A 76 4.98 -8.41 -9.87
CA ASN A 76 4.75 -8.89 -11.24
C ASN A 76 4.20 -10.32 -11.32
N ASN A 77 4.16 -11.05 -10.21
CA ASN A 77 3.86 -12.48 -10.17
C ASN A 77 2.63 -12.82 -9.34
N PHE A 78 1.85 -11.87 -8.82
CA PHE A 78 0.77 -12.20 -7.89
C PHE A 78 -0.36 -13.01 -8.55
N ILE A 79 -0.93 -12.56 -9.66
CA ILE A 79 -2.05 -13.26 -10.33
C ILE A 79 -1.61 -14.63 -10.85
N GLU A 80 -0.40 -14.73 -11.42
CA GLU A 80 0.13 -15.98 -11.97
C GLU A 80 0.61 -16.94 -10.89
N SER A 81 1.18 -16.45 -9.79
CA SER A 81 1.53 -17.28 -8.63
C SER A 81 0.28 -17.80 -7.91
N VAL A 82 -0.77 -16.98 -7.80
CA VAL A 82 -2.06 -17.39 -7.23
C VAL A 82 -2.73 -18.47 -8.10
N LYS A 83 -2.73 -18.29 -9.43
CA LYS A 83 -3.21 -19.31 -10.38
C LYS A 83 -2.38 -20.60 -10.28
N ASN A 84 -1.05 -20.50 -10.21
CA ASN A 84 -0.18 -21.67 -10.13
C ASN A 84 -0.28 -22.41 -8.78
N LEU A 85 -0.54 -21.70 -7.66
CA LEU A 85 -0.78 -22.28 -6.34
C LEU A 85 -2.12 -23.03 -6.27
N SER A 86 -3.16 -22.55 -6.97
CA SER A 86 -4.45 -23.26 -7.08
C SER A 86 -4.38 -24.56 -7.91
N GLN A 87 -3.34 -24.75 -8.71
CA GLN A 87 -3.23 -25.88 -9.66
C GLN A 87 -2.21 -26.96 -9.25
N LYS A 88 -1.40 -26.74 -8.21
CA LYS A 88 -0.44 -27.73 -7.68
C LYS A 88 -0.67 -27.95 -6.19
N ASP A 89 -1.53 -28.91 -5.85
CA ASP A 89 -1.72 -29.46 -4.49
C ASP A 89 -1.91 -28.45 -3.33
N GLY A 90 -2.26 -27.20 -3.61
CA GLY A 90 -2.43 -26.16 -2.60
C GLY A 90 -3.77 -26.34 -1.89
N SER A 91 -3.75 -26.68 -0.60
CA SER A 91 -4.95 -26.57 0.23
C SER A 91 -5.49 -25.14 0.18
N ASP A 92 -6.81 -24.99 0.29
CA ASP A 92 -7.47 -23.68 0.36
C ASP A 92 -6.76 -22.73 1.36
N GLU A 93 -6.18 -23.28 2.43
CA GLU A 93 -5.37 -22.57 3.42
C GLU A 93 -4.15 -21.84 2.83
N ALA A 94 -3.40 -22.46 1.93
CA ALA A 94 -2.23 -21.85 1.30
C ALA A 94 -2.63 -20.69 0.37
N PHE A 95 -3.74 -20.86 -0.35
CA PHE A 95 -4.35 -19.80 -1.15
C PHE A 95 -4.79 -18.62 -0.28
N PHE A 96 -5.55 -18.89 0.80
CA PHE A 96 -6.02 -17.84 1.71
C PHE A 96 -4.87 -17.11 2.39
N LYS A 97 -3.78 -17.80 2.74
CA LYS A 97 -2.58 -17.18 3.31
C LYS A 97 -1.90 -16.25 2.30
N ALA A 98 -1.76 -16.68 1.05
CA ALA A 98 -1.17 -15.85 0.00
C ALA A 98 -2.06 -14.63 -0.34
N PHE A 99 -3.37 -14.84 -0.44
CA PHE A 99 -4.33 -13.77 -0.66
C PHE A 99 -4.32 -12.75 0.48
N ARG A 100 -4.33 -13.22 1.74
CA ARG A 100 -4.25 -12.34 2.92
C ARG A 100 -2.98 -11.50 2.91
N ALA A 101 -1.82 -12.11 2.64
CA ALA A 101 -0.55 -11.39 2.60
C ALA A 101 -0.56 -10.29 1.51
N TYR A 102 -1.17 -10.55 0.36
CA TYR A 102 -1.32 -9.55 -0.69
C TYR A 102 -2.32 -8.44 -0.33
N TYR A 103 -3.45 -8.81 0.27
CA TYR A 103 -4.44 -7.86 0.74
C TYR A 103 -3.84 -6.90 1.77
N GLU A 104 -3.11 -7.42 2.76
CA GLU A 104 -2.38 -6.63 3.77
C GLU A 104 -1.31 -5.73 3.14
N LEU A 105 -0.54 -6.24 2.18
CA LEU A 105 0.43 -5.45 1.44
C LEU A 105 -0.22 -4.27 0.71
N LYS A 106 -1.34 -4.52 0.03
CA LYS A 106 -2.03 -3.48 -0.75
C LYS A 106 -2.72 -2.45 0.13
N ILE A 107 -3.18 -2.82 1.32
CA ILE A 107 -3.63 -1.87 2.33
C ILE A 107 -2.46 -0.96 2.76
N ALA A 108 -1.29 -1.53 3.01
CA ALA A 108 -0.12 -0.75 3.40
C ALA A 108 0.30 0.24 2.29
N ASP A 109 0.39 -0.23 1.04
CA ASP A 109 0.67 0.61 -0.13
C ASP A 109 -0.37 1.75 -0.26
N GLY A 110 -1.65 1.44 -0.07
CA GLY A 110 -2.72 2.44 -0.14
C GLY A 110 -2.72 3.45 1.00
N LYS A 111 -2.35 3.03 2.21
CA LYS A 111 -2.15 3.94 3.34
C LYS A 111 -1.00 4.91 3.05
N GLU A 112 0.12 4.41 2.53
CA GLU A 112 1.26 5.25 2.14
C GLU A 112 0.86 6.25 1.05
N ASN A 113 0.15 5.79 0.02
CA ASN A 113 -0.37 6.65 -1.04
C ASN A 113 -1.27 7.76 -0.49
N LEU A 114 -2.20 7.44 0.41
CA LEU A 114 -3.07 8.42 1.06
C LEU A 114 -2.26 9.46 1.84
N LEU A 115 -1.31 9.02 2.67
CA LEU A 115 -0.49 9.89 3.52
C LEU A 115 0.55 10.71 2.76
N THR A 116 0.82 10.36 1.50
CA THR A 116 1.63 11.19 0.60
C THR A 116 0.81 12.37 0.07
N LEU A 117 -0.50 12.18 -0.11
CA LEU A 117 -1.40 13.18 -0.70
C LEU A 117 -2.16 14.01 0.35
N LYS A 118 -2.36 13.44 1.53
CA LYS A 118 -3.06 13.98 2.69
C LYS A 118 -2.29 13.61 3.96
N ASP A 119 -2.84 13.88 5.13
CA ASP A 119 -2.20 13.59 6.41
C ASP A 119 -2.97 12.55 7.25
N GLU A 120 -2.42 12.19 8.42
CA GLU A 120 -3.07 11.28 9.37
C GLU A 120 -4.37 11.88 9.94
N ASP A 121 -4.52 13.20 9.97
CA ASP A 121 -5.77 13.86 10.38
C ASP A 121 -6.88 13.59 9.36
N PHE A 122 -6.57 13.67 8.07
CA PHE A 122 -7.49 13.28 7.00
C PHE A 122 -7.89 11.81 7.10
N LEU A 123 -6.93 10.89 7.31
CA LEU A 123 -7.23 9.47 7.49
C LEU A 123 -8.16 9.23 8.69
N SER A 124 -7.89 9.91 9.80
CA SER A 124 -8.71 9.81 11.02
C SER A 124 -10.13 10.32 10.79
N LYS A 125 -10.28 11.47 10.14
CA LYS A 125 -11.59 12.04 9.75
C LYS A 125 -12.33 11.12 8.79
N TYR A 126 -11.65 10.56 7.80
CA TYR A 126 -12.27 9.65 6.86
C TYR A 126 -12.79 8.38 7.55
N ARG A 127 -12.02 7.83 8.50
CA ARG A 127 -12.49 6.73 9.36
C ARG A 127 -13.73 7.12 10.18
N GLU A 128 -13.75 8.34 10.72
CA GLU A 128 -14.91 8.87 11.45
C GLU A 128 -16.15 8.98 10.54
N GLU A 129 -15.99 9.46 9.31
CA GLU A 129 -17.10 9.54 8.34
C GLU A 129 -17.63 8.15 7.95
N ILE A 130 -16.75 7.15 7.81
CA ILE A 130 -17.18 5.75 7.62
C ILE A 130 -18.01 5.29 8.82
N LEU A 131 -17.54 5.52 10.05
CA LEU A 131 -18.27 5.15 11.26
C LEU A 131 -19.64 5.83 11.33
N LYS A 132 -19.72 7.13 11.04
CA LYS A 132 -20.98 7.88 10.98
C LYS A 132 -21.94 7.28 9.96
N SER A 133 -21.43 6.88 8.80
CA SER A 133 -22.26 6.29 7.73
C SER A 133 -22.88 4.94 8.11
N LEU A 134 -22.29 4.22 9.06
CA LEU A 134 -22.80 2.94 9.57
C LEU A 134 -23.85 3.10 10.68
N ILE A 135 -23.91 4.28 11.30
CA ILE A 135 -24.85 4.54 12.39
C ILE A 135 -26.14 5.15 11.80
N PRO A 136 -27.29 4.47 11.92
CA PRO A 136 -28.54 4.97 11.37
C PRO A 136 -28.96 6.26 12.08
N ASN A 137 -29.43 7.23 11.29
CA ASN A 137 -29.88 8.54 11.77
C ASN A 137 -28.86 9.22 12.71
N PHE A 138 -27.56 9.07 12.46
CA PHE A 138 -26.48 9.58 13.32
C PHE A 138 -26.71 11.01 13.82
N ASN A 139 -27.18 11.90 12.94
CA ASN A 139 -27.43 13.32 13.23
C ASN A 139 -28.61 13.58 14.20
N GLU A 140 -29.47 12.59 14.43
CA GLU A 140 -30.65 12.67 15.30
C GLU A 140 -30.39 12.03 16.68
N LEU A 141 -29.27 11.33 16.85
CA LEU A 141 -28.96 10.57 18.07
C LEU A 141 -28.31 11.45 19.15
N SER A 142 -28.60 11.13 20.41
CA SER A 142 -27.87 11.68 21.54
C SER A 142 -26.47 11.07 21.66
N ASN A 143 -25.56 11.78 22.33
CA ASN A 143 -24.21 11.28 22.62
C ASN A 143 -24.20 9.91 23.32
N ARG A 144 -25.21 9.63 24.17
CA ARG A 144 -25.33 8.35 24.86
C ARG A 144 -25.68 7.21 23.89
N GLU A 145 -26.56 7.47 22.94
CA GLU A 145 -26.96 6.51 21.91
C GLU A 145 -25.82 6.25 20.94
N ILE A 146 -25.13 7.30 20.49
CA ILE A 146 -23.92 7.17 19.66
C ILE A 146 -22.87 6.31 20.38
N LYS A 147 -22.61 6.56 21.67
CA LYS A 147 -21.64 5.77 22.44
C LYS A 147 -22.00 4.28 22.50
N LYS A 148 -23.29 3.93 22.49
CA LYS A 148 -23.75 2.54 22.43
C LYS A 148 -23.34 1.88 21.12
N TYR A 149 -23.52 2.56 19.98
CA TYR A 149 -23.07 2.06 18.67
C TYR A 149 -21.53 1.97 18.58
N LEU A 150 -20.82 2.98 19.09
CA LEU A 150 -19.36 2.99 19.11
C LEU A 150 -18.74 1.98 20.09
N SER A 151 -19.55 1.28 20.88
CA SER A 151 -19.12 0.16 21.72
C SER A 151 -19.46 -1.21 21.11
N ASP A 152 -20.12 -1.24 19.94
CA ASP A 152 -20.45 -2.49 19.24
C ASP A 152 -19.30 -2.89 18.31
N ASP A 153 -18.58 -3.94 18.67
CA ASP A 153 -17.45 -4.45 17.90
C ASP A 153 -17.84 -4.77 16.44
N ARG A 154 -19.10 -5.09 16.15
CA ARG A 154 -19.54 -5.33 14.76
C ARG A 154 -19.46 -4.06 13.92
N ILE A 155 -19.88 -2.93 14.47
CA ILE A 155 -19.83 -1.63 13.79
C ILE A 155 -18.37 -1.19 13.61
N ILE A 156 -17.54 -1.38 14.63
CA ILE A 156 -16.11 -1.05 14.56
C ILE A 156 -15.41 -1.91 13.49
N ASN A 157 -15.64 -3.22 13.52
CA ASN A 157 -15.05 -4.15 12.56
C ASN A 157 -15.51 -3.87 11.13
N GLU A 158 -16.78 -3.53 10.92
CA GLU A 158 -17.29 -3.16 9.60
C GLU A 158 -16.66 -1.85 9.10
N ALA A 159 -16.49 -0.85 9.97
CA ALA A 159 -15.81 0.40 9.62
C ALA A 159 -14.35 0.16 9.24
N ASP A 160 -13.63 -0.65 10.02
CA ASP A 160 -12.25 -1.01 9.75
C ASP A 160 -12.13 -1.82 8.45
N GLN A 161 -13.07 -2.72 8.16
CA GLN A 161 -13.13 -3.43 6.89
C GLN A 161 -13.34 -2.47 5.71
N LYS A 162 -14.30 -1.54 5.78
CA LYS A 162 -14.54 -0.55 4.72
C LYS A 162 -13.35 0.36 4.50
N LEU A 163 -12.66 0.76 5.58
CA LEU A 163 -11.43 1.54 5.49
C LEU A 163 -10.33 0.72 4.80
N ASN A 164 -10.14 -0.53 5.21
CA ASN A 164 -9.17 -1.43 4.60
C ASN A 164 -9.45 -1.68 3.12
N ASP A 165 -10.71 -1.85 2.71
CA ASP A 165 -11.08 -2.00 1.30
C ASP A 165 -10.77 -0.73 0.48
N PHE A 166 -11.00 0.44 1.07
CA PHE A 166 -10.62 1.71 0.45
C PHE A 166 -9.10 1.84 0.29
N LEU A 167 -8.34 1.55 1.35
CA LEU A 167 -6.87 1.57 1.30
C LEU A 167 -6.34 0.53 0.32
N PHE A 168 -6.85 -0.70 0.33
CA PHE A 168 -6.53 -1.72 -0.66
C PHE A 168 -6.74 -1.20 -2.09
N THR A 169 -7.86 -0.51 -2.34
CA THR A 169 -8.14 0.11 -3.64
C THR A 169 -7.05 1.13 -3.99
N LEU A 170 -6.70 2.05 -3.09
CA LEU A 170 -5.62 3.02 -3.32
C LEU A 170 -4.25 2.38 -3.57
N GLY A 171 -3.98 1.21 -2.99
CA GLY A 171 -2.72 0.47 -3.20
C GLY A 171 -2.69 -0.36 -4.50
N THR A 172 -3.84 -0.52 -5.17
CA THR A 172 -3.96 -1.24 -6.45
C THR A 172 -4.07 -0.32 -7.66
N LEU A 173 -4.55 0.92 -7.47
CA LEU A 173 -4.67 1.93 -8.52
C LEU A 173 -3.33 2.52 -8.95
N ASN A 174 -3.28 3.05 -10.16
CA ASN A 174 -2.12 3.81 -10.63
C ASN A 174 -2.10 5.23 -10.00
N PRO A 175 -0.97 5.96 -10.03
CA PRO A 175 -0.86 7.25 -9.34
C PRO A 175 -1.91 8.31 -9.74
N GLN A 176 -2.32 8.35 -11.01
CA GLN A 176 -3.32 9.32 -11.48
C GLN A 176 -4.72 8.98 -10.95
N GLU A 177 -5.08 7.69 -10.98
CA GLU A 177 -6.34 7.18 -10.44
C GLU A 177 -6.40 7.34 -8.92
N THR A 178 -5.30 7.04 -8.22
CA THR A 178 -5.15 7.26 -6.79
C THR A 178 -5.32 8.74 -6.43
N GLN A 179 -4.64 9.64 -7.14
CA GLN A 179 -4.77 11.08 -6.94
C GLN A 179 -6.22 11.54 -7.13
N LEU A 180 -6.84 11.13 -8.25
CA LEU A 180 -8.22 11.47 -8.56
C LEU A 180 -9.17 11.03 -7.44
N LEU A 181 -9.05 9.78 -6.99
CA LEU A 181 -9.92 9.23 -5.97
C LEU A 181 -9.72 9.94 -4.62
N VAL A 182 -8.47 10.14 -4.20
CA VAL A 182 -8.14 10.82 -2.93
C VAL A 182 -8.61 12.27 -2.94
N ASP A 183 -8.40 13.01 -4.03
CA ASP A 183 -8.90 14.38 -4.12
C ASP A 183 -10.41 14.42 -4.16
N PHE A 184 -11.04 13.55 -4.95
CA PHE A 184 -12.50 13.48 -5.03
C PHE A 184 -13.14 13.22 -3.66
N ILE A 185 -12.63 12.27 -2.86
CA ILE A 185 -13.20 12.02 -1.53
C ILE A 185 -13.00 13.19 -0.57
N SER A 186 -11.96 14.01 -0.78
CA SER A 186 -11.64 15.19 0.02
C SER A 186 -12.55 16.39 -0.27
N LEU A 187 -13.27 16.35 -1.40
CA LEU A 187 -14.14 17.45 -1.81
C LEU A 187 -15.39 17.58 -0.93
N SER A 188 -15.89 18.81 -0.85
CA SER A 188 -17.22 19.09 -0.29
C SER A 188 -18.31 18.37 -1.09
N PRO A 189 -19.48 18.07 -0.52
CA PRO A 189 -20.59 17.47 -1.27
C PRO A 189 -20.98 18.25 -2.53
N LYS A 190 -20.90 19.58 -2.47
CA LYS A 190 -21.17 20.46 -3.62
C LYS A 190 -20.13 20.29 -4.72
N ASP A 191 -18.84 20.27 -4.36
CA ASP A 191 -17.76 20.15 -5.34
C ASP A 191 -17.69 18.74 -5.95
N LYS A 192 -17.99 17.70 -5.15
CA LYS A 192 -18.19 16.33 -5.67
C LYS A 192 -19.25 16.30 -6.77
N GLN A 193 -20.38 16.96 -6.56
CA GLN A 193 -21.44 17.00 -7.56
C GLN A 193 -21.01 17.70 -8.85
N ILE A 194 -20.21 18.77 -8.75
CA ILE A 194 -19.65 19.46 -9.92
C ILE A 194 -18.75 18.52 -10.71
N VAL A 195 -17.84 17.80 -10.05
CA VAL A 195 -16.94 16.84 -10.70
C VAL A 195 -17.74 15.72 -11.37
N LEU A 196 -18.74 15.15 -10.70
CA LEU A 196 -19.59 14.11 -11.27
C LEU A 196 -20.37 14.60 -12.51
N ASN A 197 -20.89 15.82 -12.48
CA ASN A 197 -21.58 16.41 -13.62
C ASN A 197 -20.63 16.61 -14.81
N LEU A 198 -19.40 17.06 -14.56
CA LEU A 198 -18.37 17.20 -15.59
C LEU A 198 -18.03 15.85 -16.22
N LEU A 199 -17.76 14.82 -15.40
CA LEU A 199 -17.47 13.47 -15.87
C LEU A 199 -18.61 12.92 -16.73
N LYS A 200 -19.86 13.08 -16.29
CA LYS A 200 -21.04 12.68 -17.06
C LYS A 200 -21.11 13.36 -18.43
N SER A 201 -20.85 14.67 -18.48
CA SER A 201 -20.86 15.42 -19.74
C SER A 201 -19.76 14.99 -20.73
N LEU A 202 -18.67 14.42 -20.22
CA LEU A 202 -17.56 13.92 -21.03
C LEU A 202 -17.76 12.46 -21.45
N SER A 203 -18.45 11.65 -20.64
CA SER A 203 -18.75 10.24 -20.94
C SER A 203 -19.89 10.05 -21.93
N ASP A 204 -20.82 11.01 -22.01
CA ASP A 204 -21.99 10.95 -22.89
C ASP A 204 -21.67 11.37 -24.35
N LYS A 205 -20.37 11.50 -24.70
CA LYS A 205 -19.86 11.81 -26.05
C LYS A 205 -19.31 10.57 -26.74
#